data_AF-A0A8J4G6D4-F1
#
_entry.id   AF-A0A8J4G6D4-F1
#
_cell.length_a   1.000
_cell.length_b   1.000
_cell.length_c   1.000
_cell.angle_alpha   90.00
_cell.angle_beta   90.00
_cell.angle_gamma   90.00
#
_symmetry.space_group_name_H-M   'P 1'
#
loop_
_entity.id
_entity.type
_entity.pdbx_description
1 polymer ?
#
loop_
_entity_poly.entity_id
_entity_poly.type
_entity_poly.pdbx_seq_one_letter_code
_entity_poly.pdbx_strand_id
1 'polypeptide(L)'
;MSDKPFAAEAAQFGQAMNAIAYGEVVKAAVRDYKREVLDKQAQDGKQSHQMVAMDDLMEDEELQKLHEERIARLKAEREKRNQLTQKGHGTYTEITEGDFLEIVTQTDLVVCHFFHREFVRCKIMDKHLQVLAHKYFNTRFIKLSAPDSPFFTVKLDIKMLPCVIGFKKGVAVGRVTGFEGLGARDDFPTETLEDQLLLIGVIEPPERDNDDEDRADRPGTSIRKSVHYTKTASDEDSDFD
;
A
#
# COMPACT_ATOMS: atom_id res chain seq x y z
N MET A 1 -2.97 -38.07 0.95
CA MET A 1 -3.34 -36.95 0.08
C MET A 1 -2.71 -35.73 0.72
N SER A 2 -1.48 -35.41 0.29
CA SER A 2 -0.49 -34.77 1.16
C SER A 2 0.40 -33.77 0.41
N ASP A 3 -0.16 -33.18 -0.64
CA ASP A 3 0.56 -32.42 -1.66
C ASP A 3 0.64 -30.94 -1.26
N LYS A 4 1.39 -30.67 -0.18
CA LYS A 4 1.64 -29.32 0.35
C LYS A 4 3.11 -28.87 0.52
N PRO A 5 4.16 -29.72 0.64
CA PRO A 5 5.52 -29.20 0.88
C PRO A 5 6.10 -28.48 -0.35
N PHE A 6 5.91 -29.06 -1.55
CA PHE A 6 6.59 -28.64 -2.78
C PHE A 6 6.23 -27.20 -3.23
N ALA A 7 5.03 -26.71 -2.92
CA ALA A 7 4.59 -25.37 -3.32
C ALA A 7 5.30 -24.24 -2.54
N ALA A 8 5.56 -24.45 -1.25
CA ALA A 8 6.32 -23.50 -0.42
C ALA A 8 7.79 -23.46 -0.85
N GLU A 9 8.39 -24.65 -1.04
CA GLU A 9 9.75 -24.83 -1.51
C GLU A 9 9.98 -24.20 -2.89
N ALA A 10 9.06 -24.41 -3.85
CA ALA A 10 9.12 -23.79 -5.17
C ALA A 10 8.97 -22.26 -5.13
N ALA A 11 8.13 -21.72 -4.24
CA ALA A 11 8.00 -20.26 -4.07
C ALA A 11 9.27 -19.65 -3.44
N GLN A 12 9.85 -20.30 -2.44
CA GLN A 12 11.06 -19.85 -1.77
C GLN A 12 12.29 -19.98 -2.68
N PHE A 13 12.39 -21.06 -3.47
CA PHE A 13 13.39 -21.23 -4.52
C PHE A 13 13.20 -20.19 -5.64
N GLY A 14 11.96 -19.90 -6.07
CA GLY A 14 11.67 -18.86 -7.04
C GLY A 14 12.04 -17.44 -6.55
N GLN A 15 11.88 -17.16 -5.27
CA GLN A 15 12.34 -15.90 -4.66
C GLN A 15 13.87 -15.85 -4.55
N ALA A 16 14.52 -16.94 -4.13
CA ALA A 16 15.98 -17.04 -4.10
C ALA A 16 16.59 -16.86 -5.51
N MET A 17 16.05 -17.55 -6.51
CA MET A 17 16.49 -17.44 -7.91
C MET A 17 16.27 -16.03 -8.47
N ASN A 18 15.19 -15.33 -8.13
CA ASN A 18 15.02 -13.92 -8.51
C ASN A 18 16.00 -12.98 -7.80
N ALA A 19 16.33 -13.24 -6.52
CA ALA A 19 17.33 -12.45 -5.80
C ALA A 19 18.76 -12.68 -6.31
N ILE A 20 19.10 -13.94 -6.62
CA ILE A 20 20.37 -14.32 -7.25
C ILE A 20 20.46 -13.72 -8.65
N ALA A 21 19.44 -13.89 -9.49
CA ALA A 21 19.39 -13.31 -10.83
C ALA A 21 19.46 -11.79 -10.80
N TYR A 22 18.80 -11.10 -9.86
CA TYR A 22 18.94 -9.65 -9.71
C TYR A 22 20.38 -9.27 -9.33
N GLY A 23 21.01 -10.00 -8.40
CA GLY A 23 22.42 -9.81 -8.03
C GLY A 23 23.39 -10.05 -9.19
N GLU A 24 23.15 -11.08 -10.01
CA GLU A 24 23.97 -11.40 -11.18
C GLU A 24 23.75 -10.43 -12.35
N VAL A 25 22.50 -10.01 -12.61
CA VAL A 25 22.16 -9.02 -13.64
C VAL A 25 22.68 -7.64 -13.29
N VAL A 26 22.60 -7.21 -12.03
CA VAL A 26 23.24 -5.96 -11.57
C VAL A 26 24.76 -6.07 -11.68
N LYS A 27 25.36 -7.20 -11.25
CA LYS A 27 26.81 -7.44 -11.43
C LYS A 27 27.22 -7.57 -12.91
N ALA A 28 26.33 -7.93 -13.83
CA ALA A 28 26.58 -7.89 -15.27
C ALA A 28 26.53 -6.45 -15.78
N ALA A 29 25.42 -5.74 -15.54
CA ALA A 29 25.24 -4.35 -15.95
C ALA A 29 26.36 -3.41 -15.44
N VAL A 30 26.84 -3.60 -14.20
CA VAL A 30 27.98 -2.85 -13.65
C VAL A 30 29.30 -3.19 -14.36
N ARG A 31 29.52 -4.46 -14.74
CA ARG A 31 30.72 -4.85 -15.52
C ARG A 31 30.67 -4.34 -16.96
N ASP A 32 29.50 -4.39 -17.60
CA ASP A 32 29.32 -3.91 -18.97
C ASP A 32 29.43 -2.38 -19.02
N TYR A 33 28.86 -1.66 -18.03
CA TYR A 33 29.08 -0.22 -17.86
C TYR A 33 30.54 0.13 -17.57
N LYS A 34 31.22 -0.60 -16.67
CA LYS A 34 32.65 -0.42 -16.39
C LYS A 34 33.49 -0.63 -17.65
N ARG A 35 33.15 -1.63 -18.47
CA ARG A 35 33.80 -1.87 -19.77
C ARG A 35 33.57 -0.71 -20.74
N GLU A 36 32.32 -0.25 -20.91
CA GLU A 36 32.03 0.89 -21.78
C GLU A 36 32.76 2.17 -21.35
N VAL A 37 32.87 2.43 -20.04
CA VAL A 37 33.59 3.60 -19.52
C VAL A 37 35.09 3.49 -19.76
N LEU A 38 35.69 2.31 -19.55
CA LEU A 38 37.11 2.07 -19.83
C LEU A 38 37.43 2.15 -21.34
N ASP A 39 36.59 1.55 -22.19
CA ASP A 39 36.74 1.59 -23.66
C ASP A 39 36.60 3.04 -24.20
N LYS A 40 35.82 3.91 -23.53
CA LYS A 40 35.73 5.36 -23.81
C LYS A 40 36.94 6.13 -23.28
N GLN A 41 37.39 5.86 -22.05
CA GLN A 41 38.61 6.46 -21.46
C GLN A 41 39.89 6.12 -22.26
N ALA A 42 39.90 5.00 -22.98
CA ALA A 42 41.00 4.64 -23.88
C ALA A 42 41.08 5.49 -25.17
N GLN A 43 40.05 6.30 -25.48
CA GLN A 43 39.98 7.11 -26.70
C GLN A 43 40.24 8.62 -26.45
N ASP A 44 39.77 9.18 -25.32
CA ASP A 44 39.97 10.61 -25.00
C ASP A 44 41.18 10.86 -24.08
N GLY A 45 42.27 11.35 -24.67
CA GLY A 45 43.52 11.65 -23.97
C GLY A 45 43.47 12.92 -23.10
N LYS A 46 43.29 12.73 -21.78
CA LYS A 46 43.32 13.74 -20.70
C LYS A 46 42.18 14.78 -20.70
N GLN A 47 41.30 14.66 -19.71
CA GLN A 47 41.00 15.79 -18.83
C GLN A 47 41.18 15.37 -17.36
N SER A 48 41.77 16.25 -16.56
CA SER A 48 42.23 15.96 -15.20
C SER A 48 41.55 16.83 -14.15
N HIS A 49 40.24 16.64 -13.96
CA HIS A 49 39.55 17.12 -12.76
C HIS A 49 38.37 16.21 -12.38
N GLN A 50 38.32 15.85 -11.10
CA GLN A 50 37.16 15.26 -10.40
C GLN A 50 36.47 14.03 -11.02
N MET A 51 37.20 13.15 -11.71
CA MET A 51 36.81 11.73 -11.73
C MET A 51 37.27 11.08 -10.42
N VAL A 52 36.40 11.07 -9.41
CA VAL A 52 36.52 10.08 -8.31
C VAL A 52 36.35 8.71 -8.97
N ALA A 53 37.27 7.76 -8.74
CA ALA A 53 37.15 6.48 -9.43
C ALA A 53 35.88 5.76 -8.93
N MET A 54 35.07 5.23 -9.85
CA MET A 54 33.91 4.42 -9.45
C MET A 54 34.34 3.14 -8.72
N ASP A 55 35.58 2.67 -8.90
CA ASP A 55 36.15 1.60 -8.10
C ASP A 55 36.38 2.04 -6.64
N ASP A 56 37.00 3.21 -6.39
CA ASP A 56 37.15 3.76 -5.02
C ASP A 56 35.77 3.90 -4.33
N LEU A 57 34.76 4.39 -5.06
CA LEU A 57 33.37 4.53 -4.57
C LEU A 57 32.62 3.19 -4.41
N MET A 58 33.12 2.10 -5.00
CA MET A 58 32.59 0.75 -4.78
C MET A 58 33.38 -0.02 -3.70
N GLU A 59 34.61 0.35 -3.41
CA GLU A 59 35.44 -0.21 -2.34
C GLU A 59 35.29 0.53 -0.99
N ASP A 60 34.67 1.72 -0.99
CA ASP A 60 34.30 2.48 0.22
C ASP A 60 33.32 1.70 1.12
N GLU A 61 33.80 1.34 2.31
CA GLU A 61 33.10 0.53 3.30
C GLU A 61 31.86 1.23 3.90
N GLU A 62 31.79 2.58 3.88
CA GLU A 62 30.58 3.31 4.31
C GLU A 62 29.50 3.27 3.22
N LEU A 63 29.88 3.43 1.95
CA LEU A 63 28.95 3.31 0.81
C LEU A 63 28.40 1.90 0.66
N GLN A 64 29.22 0.87 0.90
CA GLN A 64 28.75 -0.52 0.94
C GLN A 64 27.72 -0.73 2.06
N LYS A 65 27.99 -0.29 3.30
CA LYS A 65 27.04 -0.41 4.42
C LYS A 65 25.73 0.30 4.15
N LEU A 66 25.77 1.53 3.62
CA LEU A 66 24.57 2.29 3.27
C LEU A 66 23.72 1.57 2.19
N HIS A 67 24.38 0.90 1.23
CA HIS A 67 23.71 0.11 0.21
C HIS A 67 23.09 -1.17 0.79
N GLU A 68 23.81 -1.88 1.67
CA GLU A 68 23.30 -3.06 2.38
C GLU A 68 22.13 -2.71 3.31
N GLU A 69 22.18 -1.60 4.04
CA GLU A 69 21.07 -1.10 4.86
C GLU A 69 19.85 -0.73 4.01
N ARG A 70 20.01 -0.04 2.87
CA ARG A 70 18.90 0.28 1.95
C ARG A 70 18.28 -1.00 1.39
N ILE A 71 19.09 -2.00 1.02
CA ILE A 71 18.60 -3.32 0.58
C ILE A 71 17.91 -4.08 1.71
N ALA A 72 18.44 -4.04 2.94
CA ALA A 72 17.86 -4.70 4.10
C ALA A 72 16.50 -4.10 4.47
N ARG A 73 16.37 -2.76 4.46
CA ARG A 73 15.09 -2.06 4.66
C ARG A 73 14.05 -2.51 3.63
N LEU A 74 14.40 -2.46 2.34
CA LEU A 74 13.52 -2.85 1.24
C LEU A 74 13.13 -4.34 1.28
N LYS A 75 14.04 -5.23 1.72
CA LYS A 75 13.72 -6.65 1.95
C LYS A 75 12.75 -6.84 3.12
N ALA A 76 13.06 -6.28 4.29
CA ALA A 76 12.23 -6.43 5.49
C ALA A 76 10.81 -5.86 5.30
N GLU A 77 10.69 -4.73 4.61
CA GLU A 77 9.41 -4.13 4.25
C GLU A 77 8.62 -5.01 3.27
N ARG A 78 9.28 -5.55 2.24
CA ARG A 78 8.67 -6.48 1.28
C ARG A 78 8.26 -7.80 1.93
N GLU A 79 9.03 -8.32 2.88
CA GLU A 79 8.69 -9.50 3.67
C GLU A 79 7.48 -9.24 4.58
N LYS A 80 7.46 -8.10 5.30
CA LYS A 80 6.29 -7.66 6.08
C LYS A 80 5.04 -7.56 5.19
N ARG A 81 5.16 -6.94 4.01
CA ARG A 81 4.06 -6.81 3.04
C ARG A 81 3.61 -8.17 2.52
N ASN A 82 4.53 -9.08 2.18
CA ASN A 82 4.23 -10.45 1.78
C ASN A 82 3.50 -11.25 2.88
N GLN A 83 3.93 -11.15 4.14
CA GLN A 83 3.28 -11.80 5.28
C GLN A 83 1.85 -11.28 5.49
N LEU A 84 1.62 -9.98 5.34
CA LEU A 84 0.29 -9.38 5.40
C LEU A 84 -0.60 -9.87 4.24
N THR A 85 -0.06 -9.96 3.01
CA THR A 85 -0.78 -10.54 1.86
C THR A 85 -1.16 -12.00 2.12
N GLN A 86 -0.27 -12.80 2.71
CA GLN A 86 -0.56 -14.20 3.10
C GLN A 86 -1.63 -14.29 4.19
N LYS A 87 -1.71 -13.29 5.09
CA LYS A 87 -2.81 -13.12 6.06
C LYS A 87 -4.11 -12.59 5.42
N GLY A 88 -4.17 -12.38 4.10
CA GLY A 88 -5.36 -11.91 3.38
C GLY A 88 -5.59 -10.40 3.41
N HIS A 89 -4.60 -9.60 3.85
CA HIS A 89 -4.66 -8.14 3.73
C HIS A 89 -4.75 -7.69 2.27
N GLY A 90 -5.34 -6.51 2.03
CA GLY A 90 -5.63 -6.02 0.67
C GLY A 90 -6.88 -6.63 0.03
N THR A 91 -7.55 -7.57 0.70
CA THR A 91 -8.73 -8.28 0.17
C THR A 91 -9.91 -8.22 1.15
N TYR A 92 -11.12 -8.41 0.62
CA TYR A 92 -12.37 -8.45 1.40
C TYR A 92 -12.93 -9.87 1.38
N THR A 93 -12.89 -10.55 2.53
CA THR A 93 -13.12 -12.01 2.62
C THR A 93 -14.32 -12.38 3.47
N GLU A 94 -15.04 -13.43 3.07
CA GLU A 94 -16.12 -14.03 3.86
C GLU A 94 -15.55 -15.13 4.76
N ILE A 95 -15.91 -15.11 6.05
CA ILE A 95 -15.37 -16.01 7.08
C ILE A 95 -16.48 -16.66 7.91
N THR A 96 -16.17 -17.74 8.63
CA THR A 96 -17.13 -18.41 9.53
C THR A 96 -17.09 -17.84 10.95
N GLU A 97 -18.08 -18.21 11.78
CA GLU A 97 -18.12 -17.83 13.20
C GLU A 97 -16.88 -18.30 13.98
N GLY A 98 -16.30 -19.45 13.62
CA GLY A 98 -15.11 -19.99 14.27
C GLY A 98 -13.84 -19.20 13.97
N ASP A 99 -13.64 -18.82 12.71
CA ASP A 99 -12.43 -18.11 12.25
C ASP A 99 -12.36 -16.68 12.79
N PHE A 100 -13.50 -16.08 13.14
CA PHE A 100 -13.61 -14.67 13.54
C PHE A 100 -12.70 -14.30 14.71
N LEU A 101 -12.67 -15.10 15.79
CA LEU A 101 -11.83 -14.82 16.96
C LEU A 101 -10.35 -14.97 16.65
N GLU A 102 -9.97 -15.95 15.83
CA GLU A 102 -8.58 -16.13 15.41
C GLU A 102 -8.10 -14.91 14.62
N ILE A 103 -8.89 -14.48 13.62
CA ILE A 103 -8.55 -13.34 12.77
C ILE A 103 -8.48 -12.02 13.56
N VAL A 104 -9.44 -11.78 14.46
CA VAL A 104 -9.55 -10.56 15.27
C VAL A 104 -8.49 -10.48 16.39
N THR A 105 -7.88 -11.61 16.78
CA THR A 105 -6.77 -11.64 17.76
C THR A 105 -5.37 -11.71 17.12
N GLN A 106 -5.21 -12.31 15.94
CA GLN A 106 -3.93 -12.36 15.20
C GLN A 106 -3.57 -11.08 14.44
N THR A 107 -4.47 -10.09 14.38
CA THR A 107 -4.34 -8.90 13.54
C THR A 107 -4.56 -7.63 14.37
N ASP A 108 -3.66 -6.65 14.26
CA ASP A 108 -3.74 -5.40 15.02
C ASP A 108 -4.96 -4.53 14.69
N LEU A 109 -5.39 -4.51 13.43
CA LEU A 109 -6.51 -3.72 12.89
C LEU A 109 -7.43 -4.60 12.04
N VAL A 110 -8.70 -4.72 12.43
CA VAL A 110 -9.71 -5.49 11.68
C VAL A 110 -11.02 -4.71 11.56
N VAL A 111 -11.58 -4.66 10.36
CA VAL A 111 -12.92 -4.14 10.09
C VAL A 111 -13.82 -5.31 9.70
N CYS A 112 -14.86 -5.58 10.50
CA CYS A 112 -15.81 -6.65 10.26
C CYS A 112 -17.20 -6.13 9.89
N HIS A 113 -17.71 -6.53 8.72
CA HIS A 113 -19.08 -6.28 8.29
C HIS A 113 -19.98 -7.47 8.59
N PHE A 114 -20.92 -7.27 9.50
CA PHE A 114 -22.03 -8.16 9.76
C PHE A 114 -23.12 -7.89 8.73
N PHE A 115 -23.40 -8.89 7.88
CA PHE A 115 -24.24 -8.73 6.69
C PHE A 115 -25.38 -9.76 6.61
N HIS A 116 -26.38 -9.47 5.78
CA HIS A 116 -27.47 -10.39 5.43
C HIS A 116 -27.65 -10.40 3.90
N ARG A 117 -27.67 -11.60 3.29
CA ARG A 117 -27.65 -11.77 1.82
C ARG A 117 -28.88 -11.20 1.09
N GLU A 118 -30.01 -11.08 1.79
CA GLU A 118 -31.24 -10.51 1.26
C GLU A 118 -31.25 -8.98 1.26
N PHE A 119 -30.49 -8.33 2.15
CA PHE A 119 -30.57 -6.88 2.34
C PHE A 119 -29.72 -6.14 1.30
N VAL A 120 -30.38 -5.39 0.41
CA VAL A 120 -29.72 -4.56 -0.62
C VAL A 120 -28.69 -3.60 0.00
N ARG A 121 -29.02 -3.04 1.17
CA ARG A 121 -28.14 -2.17 1.96
C ARG A 121 -26.79 -2.81 2.35
N CYS A 122 -26.75 -4.11 2.63
CA CYS A 122 -25.49 -4.83 2.85
C CYS A 122 -24.65 -4.92 1.57
N LYS A 123 -25.29 -5.13 0.41
CA LYS A 123 -24.62 -5.20 -0.90
C LYS A 123 -24.05 -3.86 -1.38
N ILE A 124 -24.53 -2.76 -0.81
CA ILE A 124 -23.94 -1.42 -1.01
C ILE A 124 -22.69 -1.31 -0.13
N MET A 125 -22.80 -1.59 1.18
CA MET A 125 -21.68 -1.59 2.12
C MET A 125 -20.52 -2.47 1.64
N ASP A 126 -20.80 -3.66 1.11
CA ASP A 126 -19.83 -4.57 0.50
C ASP A 126 -18.96 -3.90 -0.59
N LYS A 127 -19.55 -3.05 -1.45
CA LYS A 127 -18.81 -2.36 -2.52
C LYS A 127 -17.81 -1.36 -1.96
N HIS A 128 -18.24 -0.54 -1.01
CA HIS A 128 -17.38 0.48 -0.39
C HIS A 128 -16.25 -0.17 0.42
N LEU A 129 -16.57 -1.21 1.20
CA LEU A 129 -15.56 -1.96 1.95
C LEU A 129 -14.58 -2.72 1.05
N GLN A 130 -15.01 -3.22 -0.11
CA GLN A 130 -14.08 -3.84 -1.07
C GLN A 130 -13.08 -2.82 -1.66
N VAL A 131 -13.53 -1.61 -1.99
CA VAL A 131 -12.63 -0.51 -2.43
C VAL A 131 -11.67 -0.11 -1.32
N LEU A 132 -12.18 0.04 -0.09
CA LEU A 132 -11.36 0.40 1.08
C LEU A 132 -10.35 -0.70 1.43
N ALA A 133 -10.70 -1.98 1.30
CA ALA A 133 -9.79 -3.10 1.53
C ALA A 133 -8.56 -3.07 0.62
N HIS A 134 -8.73 -2.66 -0.65
CA HIS A 134 -7.63 -2.53 -1.59
C HIS A 134 -6.76 -1.30 -1.29
N LYS A 135 -7.33 -0.22 -0.73
CA LYS A 135 -6.64 1.03 -0.36
C LYS A 135 -5.89 0.94 0.97
N TYR A 136 -6.49 0.29 1.97
CA TYR A 136 -6.04 0.25 3.37
C TYR A 136 -5.39 -1.08 3.74
N PHE A 137 -4.28 -1.41 3.07
CA PHE A 137 -3.59 -2.69 3.21
C PHE A 137 -3.15 -3.03 4.65
N ASN A 138 -2.87 -2.04 5.51
CA ASN A 138 -2.52 -2.28 6.91
C ASN A 138 -3.69 -2.83 7.75
N THR A 139 -4.95 -2.62 7.32
CA THR A 139 -6.15 -3.11 7.98
C THR A 139 -6.71 -4.33 7.27
N ARG A 140 -7.19 -5.33 8.03
CA ARG A 140 -7.82 -6.51 7.46
C ARG A 140 -9.34 -6.34 7.39
N PHE A 141 -9.91 -6.53 6.20
CA PHE A 141 -11.35 -6.38 5.97
C PHE A 141 -12.01 -7.75 5.80
N ILE A 142 -12.98 -8.03 6.66
CA ILE A 142 -13.73 -9.29 6.68
C ILE A 142 -15.23 -9.01 6.69
N LYS A 143 -16.00 -9.98 6.22
CA LYS A 143 -17.45 -10.03 6.39
C LYS A 143 -17.89 -11.37 6.94
N LEU A 144 -18.93 -11.32 7.75
CA LEU A 144 -19.45 -12.47 8.49
C LEU A 144 -20.98 -12.40 8.45
N SER A 145 -21.59 -13.54 8.11
CA SER A 145 -23.03 -13.64 7.85
C SER A 145 -23.79 -13.65 9.17
N ALA A 146 -24.57 -12.60 9.43
CA ALA A 146 -25.30 -12.42 10.68
C ALA A 146 -26.21 -13.62 11.11
N PRO A 147 -26.94 -14.32 10.21
CA PRO A 147 -27.76 -15.48 10.59
C PRO A 147 -26.92 -16.73 10.85
N ASP A 148 -25.74 -16.84 10.23
CA ASP A 148 -24.79 -17.95 10.41
C ASP A 148 -23.80 -17.67 11.57
N SER A 149 -24.05 -16.63 12.38
CA SER A 149 -23.22 -16.26 13.53
C SER A 149 -24.05 -15.64 14.67
N PRO A 150 -24.95 -16.42 15.28
CA PRO A 150 -25.85 -15.94 16.34
C PRO A 150 -25.11 -15.57 17.64
N PHE A 151 -23.92 -16.13 17.90
CA PHE A 151 -23.18 -15.81 19.12
C PHE A 151 -22.66 -14.36 19.06
N PHE A 152 -22.04 -13.94 17.96
CA PHE A 152 -21.52 -12.57 17.84
C PHE A 152 -22.60 -11.51 17.64
N THR A 153 -23.69 -11.80 16.93
CA THR A 153 -24.79 -10.84 16.80
C THR A 153 -25.44 -10.51 18.14
N VAL A 154 -25.64 -11.51 19.01
CA VAL A 154 -26.11 -11.29 20.38
C VAL A 154 -25.02 -10.64 21.25
N LYS A 155 -23.77 -11.13 21.19
CA LYS A 155 -22.68 -10.67 22.07
C LYS A 155 -22.24 -9.22 21.81
N LEU A 156 -22.37 -8.74 20.57
CA LEU A 156 -22.02 -7.38 20.15
C LEU A 156 -23.24 -6.43 20.09
N ASP A 157 -24.44 -6.94 20.37
CA ASP A 157 -25.72 -6.22 20.32
C ASP A 157 -26.05 -5.65 18.93
N ILE A 158 -26.10 -6.52 17.92
CA ILE A 158 -26.33 -6.16 16.52
C ILE A 158 -27.83 -6.20 16.20
N LYS A 159 -28.51 -5.09 16.50
CA LYS A 159 -29.96 -4.92 16.28
C LYS A 159 -30.36 -4.54 14.84
N MET A 160 -29.46 -3.96 14.05
CA MET A 160 -29.72 -3.51 12.67
C MET A 160 -28.55 -3.88 11.76
N LEU A 161 -28.85 -4.08 10.47
CA LEU A 161 -27.88 -4.46 9.43
C LEU A 161 -28.00 -3.50 8.22
N PRO A 162 -26.90 -3.20 7.49
CA PRO A 162 -25.52 -3.62 7.75
C PRO A 162 -24.98 -3.08 9.08
N CYS A 163 -24.05 -3.79 9.70
CA CYS A 163 -23.33 -3.29 10.87
C CYS A 163 -21.84 -3.53 10.67
N VAL A 164 -21.05 -2.47 10.68
CA VAL A 164 -19.59 -2.54 10.51
C VAL A 164 -18.96 -2.25 11.87
N ILE A 165 -18.20 -3.19 12.41
CA ILE A 165 -17.53 -3.08 13.72
C ILE A 165 -16.03 -3.12 13.50
N GLY A 166 -15.34 -2.10 14.03
CA GLY A 166 -13.90 -1.97 13.97
C GLY A 166 -13.24 -2.48 15.25
N PHE A 167 -12.20 -3.29 15.11
CA PHE A 167 -11.45 -3.91 16.20
C PHE A 167 -9.97 -3.49 16.14
N LYS A 168 -9.39 -3.20 17.31
CA LYS A 168 -7.96 -2.93 17.49
C LYS A 168 -7.43 -3.88 18.56
N LYS A 169 -6.48 -4.75 18.20
CA LYS A 169 -5.88 -5.77 19.09
C LYS A 169 -6.91 -6.63 19.85
N GLY A 170 -7.89 -7.16 19.13
CA GLY A 170 -8.98 -7.97 19.70
C GLY A 170 -10.13 -7.20 20.37
N VAL A 171 -9.99 -5.89 20.61
CA VAL A 171 -11.00 -5.07 21.30
C VAL A 171 -11.82 -4.26 20.29
N ALA A 172 -13.15 -4.28 20.40
CA ALA A 172 -14.03 -3.44 19.58
C ALA A 172 -13.88 -1.96 19.98
N VAL A 173 -13.49 -1.10 19.03
CA VAL A 173 -13.24 0.34 19.26
C VAL A 173 -14.47 1.18 18.91
N GLY A 174 -15.17 0.83 17.83
CA GLY A 174 -16.35 1.55 17.38
C GLY A 174 -17.17 0.76 16.35
N ARG A 175 -18.35 1.27 16.01
CA ARG A 175 -19.27 0.66 15.05
C ARG A 175 -19.96 1.72 14.18
N VAL A 176 -20.23 1.38 12.93
CA VAL A 176 -21.14 2.10 12.03
C VAL A 176 -22.39 1.24 11.86
N THR A 177 -23.56 1.80 12.23
CA THR A 177 -24.84 1.06 12.23
C THR A 177 -25.70 1.53 11.06
N GLY A 178 -25.99 0.61 10.14
CA GLY A 178 -26.75 0.92 8.93
C GLY A 178 -26.07 1.99 8.08
N PHE A 179 -26.78 3.12 7.92
CA PHE A 179 -26.37 4.29 7.12
C PHE A 179 -26.38 5.57 7.98
N GLU A 180 -26.42 5.40 9.31
CA GLU A 180 -26.32 6.48 10.29
C GLU A 180 -24.89 7.07 10.24
N GLY A 181 -24.77 8.39 10.25
CA GLY A 181 -23.50 9.09 9.97
C GLY A 181 -23.09 9.15 8.49
N LEU A 182 -23.64 8.28 7.62
CA LEU A 182 -23.35 8.22 6.18
C LEU A 182 -24.37 9.02 5.33
N GLY A 183 -24.99 10.05 5.91
CA GLY A 183 -26.01 10.88 5.24
C GLY A 183 -27.39 10.21 5.09
N ALA A 184 -27.61 9.02 5.64
CA ALA A 184 -28.89 8.29 5.66
C ALA A 184 -29.55 8.05 4.28
N ARG A 185 -28.74 8.04 3.20
CA ARG A 185 -29.15 7.69 1.84
C ARG A 185 -28.41 6.45 1.36
N ASP A 186 -29.10 5.62 0.57
CA ASP A 186 -28.53 4.37 0.08
C ASP A 186 -27.35 4.63 -0.91
N ASP A 187 -27.36 5.76 -1.63
CA ASP A 187 -26.21 6.26 -2.39
C ASP A 187 -25.41 7.28 -1.55
N PHE A 188 -24.18 6.92 -1.16
CA PHE A 188 -23.21 7.79 -0.48
C PHE A 188 -21.79 7.58 -1.05
N PRO A 189 -20.87 8.57 -1.01
CA PRO A 189 -19.52 8.40 -1.52
C PRO A 189 -18.65 7.60 -0.54
N THR A 190 -17.75 6.74 -1.06
CA THR A 190 -16.85 5.90 -0.24
C THR A 190 -16.05 6.70 0.79
N GLU A 191 -15.69 7.94 0.46
CA GLU A 191 -15.01 8.92 1.32
C GLU A 191 -15.73 9.11 2.67
N THR A 192 -17.08 9.14 2.70
CA THR A 192 -17.82 9.31 3.96
C THR A 192 -17.75 8.09 4.87
N LEU A 193 -17.58 6.87 4.33
CA LEU A 193 -17.31 5.68 5.14
C LEU A 193 -15.83 5.63 5.56
N GLU A 194 -14.94 6.14 4.71
CA GLU A 194 -13.52 6.30 5.02
C GLU A 194 -13.31 7.24 6.22
N ASP A 195 -13.93 8.42 6.21
CA ASP A 195 -13.91 9.40 7.30
C ASP A 195 -14.41 8.80 8.63
N GLN A 196 -15.49 8.00 8.60
CA GLN A 196 -16.02 7.33 9.79
C GLN A 196 -15.05 6.25 10.32
N LEU A 197 -14.42 5.47 9.45
CA LEU A 197 -13.45 4.44 9.87
C LEU A 197 -12.12 5.05 10.36
N LEU A 198 -11.71 6.20 9.80
CA LEU A 198 -10.60 7.03 10.29
C LEU A 198 -10.93 7.61 11.67
N LEU A 199 -12.14 8.15 11.88
CA LEU A 199 -12.61 8.68 13.16
C LEU A 199 -12.69 7.61 14.26
N ILE A 200 -13.02 6.37 13.89
CA ILE A 200 -12.99 5.19 14.79
C ILE A 200 -11.54 4.71 15.04
N GLY A 201 -10.54 5.15 14.25
CA GLY A 201 -9.13 4.80 14.43
C GLY A 201 -8.77 3.35 14.07
N VAL A 202 -9.56 2.74 13.17
CA VAL A 202 -9.43 1.34 12.74
C VAL A 202 -8.94 1.18 11.31
N ILE A 203 -8.88 2.27 10.55
CA ILE A 203 -7.97 2.43 9.42
C ILE A 203 -7.02 3.59 9.73
N GLU A 204 -5.81 3.54 9.19
CA GLU A 204 -4.78 4.57 9.33
C GLU A 204 -4.47 5.09 7.92
N PRO A 205 -4.38 6.42 7.71
CA PRO A 205 -4.19 7.00 6.37
C PRO A 205 -2.94 6.40 5.73
N PRO A 206 -2.96 6.06 4.42
CA PRO A 206 -1.79 5.47 3.77
C PRO A 206 -0.61 6.42 3.91
N GLU A 207 0.50 5.89 4.43
CA GLU A 207 1.78 6.60 4.43
C GLU A 207 2.07 7.02 2.99
N ARG A 208 2.39 8.30 2.79
CA ARG A 208 2.84 8.76 1.48
C ARG A 208 4.26 8.27 1.31
N ASP A 209 4.45 7.30 0.42
CA ASP A 209 5.76 6.89 -0.03
C ASP A 209 6.46 8.13 -0.63
N ASN A 210 7.39 8.74 0.12
CA ASN A 210 8.13 9.93 -0.33
C ASN A 210 9.15 9.60 -1.46
N ASP A 211 9.16 8.36 -1.94
CA ASP A 211 9.96 7.85 -3.06
C ASP A 211 9.62 8.53 -4.42
N ASP A 212 8.52 9.28 -4.52
CA ASP A 212 8.22 10.12 -5.70
C ASP A 212 9.01 11.44 -5.74
N GLU A 213 9.68 11.88 -4.66
CA GLU A 213 10.59 13.05 -4.71
C GLU A 213 11.86 12.75 -5.54
N ASP A 214 12.39 11.52 -5.46
CA ASP A 214 13.52 11.01 -6.26
C ASP A 214 13.21 10.95 -7.78
N ARG A 215 11.96 11.19 -8.21
CA ARG A 215 11.53 11.17 -9.63
C ARG A 215 11.42 12.53 -10.29
N ALA A 216 11.72 13.62 -9.57
CA ALA A 216 11.54 14.98 -10.07
C ALA A 216 12.43 15.33 -11.29
N ASP A 217 13.58 14.67 -11.49
CA ASP A 217 14.50 14.95 -12.59
C ASP A 217 14.13 14.24 -13.91
N ARG A 218 12.91 14.51 -14.41
CA ARG A 218 12.48 14.18 -15.77
C ARG A 218 12.00 15.45 -16.49
N PRO A 219 12.79 16.03 -17.42
CA PRO A 219 12.37 17.20 -18.19
C PRO A 219 11.27 16.82 -19.20
N GLY A 220 10.00 16.83 -18.77
CA GLY A 220 8.88 16.38 -19.59
C GLY A 220 7.50 16.89 -19.16
N THR A 221 7.04 17.96 -19.82
CA THR A 221 5.61 18.30 -19.97
C THR A 221 4.83 18.75 -18.72
N SER A 222 5.23 19.90 -18.13
CA SER A 222 4.38 20.62 -17.16
C SER A 222 3.17 21.28 -17.84
N ILE A 223 2.03 20.57 -17.88
CA ILE A 223 0.74 21.15 -18.28
C ILE A 223 0.22 22.02 -17.13
N ARG A 224 0.47 23.33 -17.22
CA ARG A 224 -0.02 24.32 -16.25
C ARG A 224 -1.55 24.34 -16.23
N LYS A 225 -2.17 23.83 -15.16
CA LYS A 225 -3.61 24.04 -14.90
C LYS A 225 -3.85 25.51 -14.54
N SER A 226 -4.68 26.19 -15.32
CA SER A 226 -4.99 27.61 -15.16
C SER A 226 -5.73 27.89 -13.86
N VAL A 227 -5.14 28.73 -12.99
CA VAL A 227 -5.86 29.37 -11.89
C VAL A 227 -6.29 30.77 -12.33
N HIS A 228 -7.49 31.16 -11.94
CA HIS A 228 -8.16 32.39 -12.36
C HIS A 228 -7.42 33.64 -11.85
N TYR A 229 -7.13 34.60 -12.73
CA TYR A 229 -6.76 35.97 -12.34
C TYR A 229 -7.74 36.95 -12.99
N THR A 230 -8.34 37.81 -12.19
CA THR A 230 -9.40 38.73 -12.62
C THR A 230 -8.81 39.94 -13.35
N LYS A 231 -9.21 40.15 -14.60
CA LYS A 231 -8.83 41.32 -15.39
C LYS A 231 -9.59 42.57 -14.91
N THR A 232 -8.94 43.42 -14.13
CA THR A 232 -9.23 44.86 -14.10
C THR A 232 -8.58 45.54 -15.31
N ALA A 233 -9.00 46.76 -15.64
CA ALA A 233 -8.58 47.47 -16.85
C ALA A 233 -8.04 48.87 -16.48
N SER A 234 -6.73 48.92 -16.22
CA SER A 234 -5.93 50.11 -15.86
C SER A 234 -4.48 49.66 -15.57
N ASP A 235 -3.37 50.22 -16.06
CA ASP A 235 -2.97 51.10 -17.19
C ASP A 235 -1.46 50.71 -17.48
N GLU A 236 -0.66 51.20 -18.43
CA GLU A 236 -0.72 52.24 -19.49
C GLU A 236 0.20 51.75 -20.67
N ASP A 237 0.60 52.61 -21.64
CA ASP A 237 1.58 52.26 -22.71
C ASP A 237 3.05 52.29 -22.25
N SER A 238 3.91 51.45 -22.84
CA SER A 238 5.38 51.67 -22.86
C SER A 238 6.07 50.91 -24.01
N ASP A 239 6.47 51.64 -25.07
CA ASP A 239 7.32 51.14 -26.15
C ASP A 239 8.80 50.99 -25.73
N PHE A 240 9.50 49.99 -26.25
CA PHE A 240 10.97 50.00 -26.36
C PHE A 240 11.47 49.04 -27.46
N ASP A 241 12.12 49.61 -28.50
CA ASP A 241 12.84 49.03 -29.67
C ASP A 241 12.79 47.50 -29.90
#